data_AF-A0A7C7X4A2-F1
#
_entry.id   AF-A0A7C7X4A2-F1
#
_cell.length_a   1.000
_cell.length_b   1.000
_cell.length_c   1.000
_cell.angle_alpha   90.00
_cell.angle_beta   90.00
_cell.angle_gamma   90.00
#
_symmetry.space_group_name_H-M   'P 1'
#
loop_
_entity.id
_entity.type
_entity.pdbx_description
1 polymer ?
#
loop_
_entity_poly.entity_id
_entity_poly.type
_entity_poly.pdbx_seq_one_letter_code
_entity_poly.pdbx_strand_id
1 'polypeptide(L)'
;MRDETVARNYAETLFELARRNESIQEYGDALGMVAGLLEDDSRFRTFVETPRIDDEAKKDVIRKGFRDKVPKQVMNFVLITIDKRRQTLLREISAEYLLLLDGHLGREHVEVTVARPLDDTTANVVSERLSKMLGKQAIPHIRVKPEILGGLIVRTGDTIYDGSVRRRLEGLRRRLLTARIPSGQVGEVAG
;
A
#
# COMPACT_ATOMS: atom_id res chain seq x y z
N MET A 1 -9.47 14.54 -3.25
CA MET A 1 -9.36 15.64 -2.26
C MET A 1 -10.54 15.70 -1.29
N ARG A 2 -11.76 16.15 -1.63
CA ARG A 2 -12.86 16.22 -0.64
C ARG A 2 -13.33 14.84 -0.16
N ASP A 3 -13.50 13.90 -1.09
CA ASP A 3 -14.00 12.56 -0.77
C ASP A 3 -12.96 11.71 -0.03
N GLU A 4 -11.69 11.85 -0.42
CA GLU A 4 -10.54 11.21 0.22
C GLU A 4 -10.37 11.62 1.70
N THR A 5 -10.51 12.91 2.02
CA THR A 5 -10.51 13.38 3.42
C THR A 5 -11.71 12.84 4.19
N VAL A 6 -12.87 12.72 3.55
CA VAL A 6 -14.06 12.14 4.19
C VAL A 6 -13.86 10.66 4.46
N ALA A 7 -13.33 9.89 3.50
CA ALA A 7 -13.03 8.48 3.65
C ALA A 7 -12.06 8.22 4.80
N ARG A 8 -10.98 9.02 4.88
CA ARG A 8 -10.01 8.95 5.99
C ARG A 8 -10.65 9.19 7.35
N ASN A 9 -11.46 10.25 7.50
CA ASN A 9 -12.13 10.55 8.77
C ASN A 9 -13.06 9.41 9.22
N TYR A 10 -13.75 8.77 8.26
CA TYR A 10 -14.61 7.62 8.51
C TYR A 10 -13.79 6.39 8.93
N ALA A 11 -12.69 6.13 8.24
CA ALA A 11 -11.76 5.05 8.56
C ALA A 11 -11.17 5.24 9.96
N GLU A 12 -10.70 6.44 10.32
CA GLU A 12 -10.20 6.77 11.65
C GLU A 12 -11.27 6.57 12.73
N THR A 13 -12.51 6.99 12.47
CA THR A 13 -13.62 6.80 13.43
C THR A 13 -13.90 5.31 13.67
N LEU A 14 -13.97 4.51 12.61
CA LEU A 14 -14.17 3.07 12.72
C LEU A 14 -12.96 2.39 13.38
N PHE A 15 -11.75 2.86 13.09
CA PHE A 15 -10.50 2.34 13.65
C PHE A 15 -10.43 2.57 15.15
N GLU A 16 -10.75 3.77 15.62
CA GLU A 16 -10.84 4.08 17.05
C GLU A 16 -11.92 3.24 17.75
N LEU A 17 -13.07 3.01 17.11
CA LEU A 17 -14.10 2.11 17.62
C LEU A 17 -13.58 0.67 17.70
N ALA A 18 -12.86 0.19 16.68
CA ALA A 18 -12.29 -1.15 16.67
C ALA A 18 -11.21 -1.32 17.75
N ARG A 19 -10.38 -0.29 17.97
CA ARG A 19 -9.35 -0.27 19.03
C ARG A 19 -9.96 -0.37 20.42
N ARG A 20 -11.05 0.37 20.68
CA ARG A 20 -11.78 0.29 21.96
C ARG A 20 -12.40 -1.08 22.23
N ASN A 21 -12.72 -1.82 21.17
CA ASN A 21 -13.29 -3.17 21.25
C ASN A 21 -12.22 -4.27 21.07
N GLU A 22 -10.93 -3.92 21.03
CA GLU A 22 -9.81 -4.86 20.82
C GLU A 22 -9.97 -5.75 19.56
N SER A 23 -10.71 -5.26 18.56
CA SER A 23 -11.15 -6.04 17.38
C SER A 23 -10.70 -5.38 16.06
N ILE A 24 -9.52 -4.74 16.07
CA ILE A 24 -9.01 -3.94 14.94
C ILE A 24 -8.84 -4.77 13.67
N GLN A 25 -8.29 -5.98 13.78
CA GLN A 25 -8.09 -6.84 12.62
C GLN A 25 -9.42 -7.40 12.10
N GLU A 26 -10.30 -7.87 13.00
CA GLU A 26 -11.62 -8.38 12.63
C GLU A 26 -12.44 -7.32 11.88
N TYR A 27 -12.39 -6.06 12.32
CA TYR A 27 -13.13 -4.98 11.65
C TYR A 27 -12.55 -4.68 10.27
N GLY A 28 -11.21 -4.73 10.13
CA GLY A 28 -10.53 -4.57 8.85
C GLY A 28 -10.89 -5.68 7.85
N ASP A 29 -10.84 -6.94 8.29
CA ASP A 29 -11.18 -8.09 7.46
C ASP A 29 -12.64 -8.02 7.00
N ALA A 30 -13.53 -7.65 7.91
CA ALA A 30 -14.96 -7.61 7.65
C ALA A 30 -15.36 -6.42 6.75
N LEU A 31 -14.68 -5.28 6.89
CA LEU A 31 -14.81 -4.15 5.96
C LEU A 31 -14.24 -4.49 4.58
N GLY A 32 -13.10 -5.18 4.55
CA GLY A 32 -12.47 -5.68 3.33
C GLY A 32 -13.36 -6.65 2.57
N MET A 33 -14.11 -7.51 3.27
CA MET A 33 -15.10 -8.40 2.65
C MET A 33 -16.21 -7.63 1.93
N VAL A 34 -16.71 -6.55 2.53
CA VAL A 34 -17.75 -5.69 1.94
C VAL A 34 -17.19 -4.93 0.73
N ALA A 35 -16.00 -4.35 0.87
CA ALA A 35 -15.34 -3.61 -0.20
C ALA A 35 -14.96 -4.51 -1.39
N GLY A 36 -14.48 -5.73 -1.11
CA GLY A 36 -14.16 -6.74 -2.12
C GLY A 36 -15.38 -7.14 -2.92
N LEU A 37 -16.54 -7.36 -2.29
CA LEU A 37 -17.77 -7.66 -3.02
C LEU A 37 -18.22 -6.51 -3.95
N LEU A 38 -17.99 -5.26 -3.55
CA LEU A 38 -18.24 -4.09 -4.40
C LEU A 38 -17.25 -4.00 -5.58
N GLU A 39 -16.10 -4.63 -5.49
CA GLU A 39 -15.10 -4.67 -6.55
C GLU A 39 -15.35 -5.85 -7.51
N ASP A 40 -15.64 -7.02 -6.96
CA ASP A 40 -15.81 -8.28 -7.68
C ASP A 40 -17.15 -8.39 -8.42
N ASP A 41 -18.23 -7.85 -7.85
CA ASP A 41 -19.57 -7.90 -8.45
C ASP A 41 -20.04 -6.51 -8.91
N SER A 42 -19.92 -6.28 -10.22
CA SER A 42 -20.36 -5.05 -10.87
C SER A 42 -21.86 -4.78 -10.73
N ARG A 43 -22.71 -5.81 -10.67
CA ARG A 43 -24.16 -5.65 -10.48
C ARG A 43 -24.46 -5.22 -9.05
N PHE A 44 -23.79 -5.82 -8.08
CA PHE A 44 -23.90 -5.43 -6.67
C PHE A 44 -23.44 -3.98 -6.46
N ARG A 45 -22.30 -3.61 -7.05
CA ARG A 45 -21.81 -2.22 -7.03
C ARG A 45 -22.84 -1.26 -7.60
N THR A 46 -23.34 -1.50 -8.81
CA THR A 46 -24.35 -0.64 -9.43
C THR A 46 -25.61 -0.55 -8.58
N PHE A 47 -26.08 -1.64 -8.00
CA PHE A 47 -27.23 -1.65 -7.10
C PHE A 47 -27.02 -0.74 -5.87
N VAL A 48 -25.87 -0.87 -5.20
CA VAL A 48 -25.55 -0.07 -4.00
C VAL A 48 -25.37 1.41 -4.35
N GLU A 49 -24.68 1.71 -5.45
CA GLU A 49 -24.36 3.08 -5.88
C GLU A 49 -25.56 3.81 -6.50
N THR A 50 -26.57 3.10 -7.02
CA THR A 50 -27.73 3.71 -7.69
C THR A 50 -28.57 4.57 -6.72
N PRO A 51 -28.67 5.89 -6.91
CA PRO A 51 -29.40 6.77 -5.99
C PRO A 51 -30.93 6.60 -6.01
N ARG A 52 -31.48 6.02 -7.09
CA ARG A 52 -32.93 5.81 -7.26
C ARG A 52 -33.46 4.59 -6.50
N ILE A 53 -32.57 3.72 -6.04
CA ILE A 53 -32.95 2.56 -5.24
C ILE A 53 -33.06 3.02 -3.80
N ASP A 54 -34.17 2.64 -3.16
CA ASP A 54 -34.47 3.02 -1.79
C ASP A 54 -33.38 2.54 -0.80
N ASP A 55 -33.07 3.37 0.18
CA ASP A 55 -31.99 3.11 1.12
C ASP A 55 -32.33 1.91 2.02
N GLU A 56 -33.61 1.68 2.37
CA GLU A 56 -34.01 0.46 3.10
C GLU A 56 -33.83 -0.81 2.26
N ALA A 57 -34.16 -0.76 0.96
CA ALA A 57 -33.92 -1.89 0.07
C ALA A 57 -32.43 -2.28 0.01
N LYS A 58 -31.54 -1.28 -0.04
CA LYS A 58 -30.08 -1.52 0.00
C LYS A 58 -29.63 -2.09 1.33
N LYS A 59 -30.09 -1.50 2.43
CA LYS A 59 -29.78 -1.94 3.79
C LYS A 59 -30.21 -3.38 4.01
N ASP A 60 -31.37 -3.78 3.52
CA ASP A 60 -31.87 -5.15 3.63
C ASP A 60 -31.04 -6.16 2.85
N VAL A 61 -30.60 -5.82 1.63
CA VAL A 61 -29.71 -6.68 0.85
C VAL A 61 -28.37 -6.86 1.57
N ILE A 62 -27.78 -5.78 2.08
CA ILE A 62 -26.51 -5.84 2.81
C ILE A 62 -26.65 -6.64 4.12
N ARG A 63 -27.71 -6.40 4.90
CA ARG A 63 -28.01 -7.18 6.11
C ARG A 63 -28.17 -8.67 5.82
N LYS A 64 -28.78 -9.04 4.69
CA LYS A 64 -28.98 -10.44 4.30
C LYS A 64 -27.70 -11.07 3.76
N GLY A 65 -26.96 -10.38 2.90
CA GLY A 65 -25.76 -10.90 2.24
C GLY A 65 -24.58 -11.10 3.19
N PHE A 66 -24.50 -10.25 4.21
CA PHE A 66 -23.39 -10.24 5.16
C PHE A 66 -23.80 -10.64 6.58
N ARG A 67 -25.02 -11.14 6.78
CA ARG A 67 -25.47 -11.64 8.08
C ARG A 67 -24.47 -12.66 8.63
N ASP A 68 -24.12 -12.53 9.91
CA ASP A 68 -23.22 -13.43 10.65
C ASP A 68 -21.78 -13.53 10.10
N LYS A 69 -21.43 -12.77 9.06
CA LYS A 69 -20.08 -12.69 8.48
C LYS A 69 -19.30 -11.45 8.90
N VAL A 70 -20.00 -10.41 9.35
CA VAL A 70 -19.43 -9.12 9.80
C VAL A 70 -19.86 -8.87 11.24
N PRO A 71 -19.00 -8.28 12.08
CA PRO A 71 -19.38 -7.77 13.38
C PRO A 71 -20.55 -6.78 13.27
N LYS A 72 -21.43 -6.76 14.28
CA LYS A 72 -22.61 -5.88 14.31
C LYS A 72 -22.24 -4.40 14.15
N GLN A 73 -21.10 -4.01 14.71
CA GLN A 73 -20.57 -2.64 14.67
C GLN A 73 -20.15 -2.26 13.25
N VAL A 74 -19.49 -3.15 12.52
CA VAL A 74 -19.10 -2.93 11.12
C VAL A 74 -20.34 -2.90 10.22
N MET A 75 -21.28 -3.83 10.44
CA MET A 75 -22.58 -3.80 9.75
C MET A 75 -23.28 -2.45 9.95
N ASN A 76 -23.43 -1.98 11.20
CA ASN A 76 -24.05 -0.70 11.50
C ASN A 76 -23.32 0.47 10.82
N PHE A 77 -21.99 0.44 10.79
CA PHE A 77 -21.20 1.45 10.09
C PHE A 77 -21.49 1.49 8.58
N VAL A 78 -21.57 0.32 7.93
CA VAL A 78 -21.94 0.23 6.50
C VAL A 78 -23.36 0.77 6.28
N LEU A 79 -24.31 0.44 7.15
CA LEU A 79 -25.70 0.93 7.05
C LEU A 79 -25.77 2.46 7.20
N ILE A 80 -25.05 3.04 8.17
CA ILE A 80 -24.96 4.51 8.36
C ILE A 80 -24.34 5.17 7.13
N THR A 81 -23.38 4.51 6.48
CA THR A 81 -22.73 5.03 5.27
C THR A 81 -23.73 5.13 4.12
N ILE A 82 -24.69 4.21 4.04
CA ILE A 82 -25.82 4.27 3.09
C ILE A 82 -26.80 5.39 3.48
N ASP A 83 -27.16 5.50 4.76
CA ASP A 83 -28.07 6.56 5.24
C ASP A 83 -27.51 7.97 4.95
N LYS A 84 -26.18 8.12 4.97
CA LYS A 84 -25.49 9.36 4.63
C LYS A 84 -25.21 9.53 3.13
N ARG A 85 -25.67 8.60 2.29
CA ARG A 85 -25.42 8.54 0.84
C ARG A 85 -23.94 8.55 0.46
N ARG A 86 -23.11 7.92 1.29
CA ARG A 86 -21.64 7.82 1.16
C ARG A 86 -21.18 6.42 0.78
N GLN A 87 -22.07 5.56 0.30
CA GLN A 87 -21.77 4.16 -0.02
C GLN A 87 -20.70 3.99 -1.11
N THR A 88 -20.52 4.97 -2.01
CA THR A 88 -19.43 4.99 -3.00
C THR A 88 -18.05 5.05 -2.34
N LEU A 89 -17.96 5.60 -1.13
CA LEU A 89 -16.71 5.75 -0.38
C LEU A 89 -16.32 4.48 0.37
N LEU A 90 -17.16 3.44 0.43
CA LEU A 90 -16.86 2.22 1.21
C LEU A 90 -15.53 1.58 0.82
N ARG A 91 -15.17 1.61 -0.47
CA ARG A 91 -13.89 1.11 -0.97
C ARG A 91 -12.71 1.95 -0.46
N GLU A 92 -12.83 3.28 -0.55
CA GLU A 92 -11.80 4.21 -0.07
C GLU A 92 -11.64 4.12 1.45
N ILE A 93 -12.75 4.04 2.19
CA ILE A 93 -12.74 3.85 3.65
C ILE A 93 -12.04 2.54 4.00
N SER A 94 -12.30 1.44 3.27
CA SER A 94 -11.62 0.17 3.48
C SER A 94 -10.12 0.28 3.25
N ALA A 95 -9.68 0.97 2.20
CA ALA A 95 -8.27 1.17 1.91
C ALA A 95 -7.59 2.00 3.01
N GLU A 96 -8.18 3.13 3.43
CA GLU A 96 -7.65 3.96 4.51
C GLU A 96 -7.64 3.20 5.85
N TYR A 97 -8.63 2.37 6.13
CA TYR A 97 -8.66 1.53 7.34
C TYR A 97 -7.49 0.54 7.36
N LEU A 98 -7.21 -0.12 6.24
CA LEU A 98 -6.09 -1.05 6.13
C LEU A 98 -4.75 -0.35 6.34
N LEU A 99 -4.58 0.87 5.82
CA LEU A 99 -3.39 1.68 6.08
C LEU A 99 -3.21 2.00 7.58
N LEU A 100 -4.30 2.32 8.28
CA LEU A 100 -4.28 2.54 9.73
C LEU A 100 -3.96 1.25 10.50
N LEU A 101 -4.52 0.11 10.08
CA LEU A 101 -4.24 -1.21 10.64
C LEU A 101 -2.77 -1.58 10.47
N ASP A 102 -2.23 -1.43 9.26
CA ASP A 102 -0.83 -1.74 8.98
C ASP A 102 0.10 -0.82 9.80
N GLY A 103 -0.21 0.47 9.90
CA GLY A 103 0.51 1.39 10.78
C GLY A 103 0.49 0.97 12.26
N HIS A 104 -0.66 0.49 12.74
CA HIS A 104 -0.80 0.02 14.12
C HIS A 104 -0.08 -1.30 14.40
N LEU A 105 -0.06 -2.21 13.43
CA LEU A 105 0.66 -3.48 13.50
C LEU A 105 2.18 -3.32 13.28
N GLY A 106 2.67 -2.10 13.08
CA GLY A 106 4.08 -1.84 12.80
C GLY A 106 4.51 -2.37 11.43
N ARG A 107 3.58 -2.44 10.48
CA ARG A 107 3.83 -2.79 9.08
C ARG A 107 4.10 -1.52 8.29
N GLU A 108 5.06 -1.60 7.38
CA GLU A 108 5.48 -0.46 6.57
C GLU A 108 5.47 -0.83 5.10
N HIS A 109 4.73 -0.06 4.30
CA HIS A 109 4.62 -0.27 2.86
C HIS A 109 5.90 0.20 2.16
N VAL A 110 6.47 -0.67 1.35
CA VAL A 110 7.74 -0.41 0.67
C VAL A 110 7.58 -0.65 -0.82
N GLU A 111 7.77 0.37 -1.66
CA GLU A 111 7.79 0.18 -3.11
C GLU A 111 9.14 -0.43 -3.51
N VAL A 112 9.11 -1.61 -4.13
CA VAL A 112 10.31 -2.31 -4.61
C VAL A 112 10.28 -2.34 -6.12
N THR A 113 11.13 -1.54 -6.76
CA THR A 113 11.28 -1.54 -8.22
C THR A 113 12.40 -2.47 -8.65
N VAL A 114 12.08 -3.40 -9.55
CA VAL A 114 12.99 -4.44 -10.05
C VAL A 114 13.07 -4.43 -11.57
N ALA A 115 14.22 -4.84 -12.10
CA ALA A 115 14.43 -4.99 -13.54
C ALA A 115 13.65 -6.15 -14.15
N ARG A 116 13.38 -7.20 -13.37
CA ARG A 116 12.70 -8.44 -13.77
C ARG A 116 11.73 -8.88 -12.67
N PRO A 117 10.66 -9.62 -13.01
CA PRO A 117 9.80 -10.24 -12.01
C PRO A 117 10.62 -11.05 -11.02
N LEU A 118 10.30 -10.93 -9.74
CA LEU A 118 10.86 -11.75 -8.68
C LEU A 118 10.03 -13.03 -8.56
N ASP A 119 10.68 -14.16 -8.26
CA ASP A 119 9.96 -15.34 -7.80
C ASP A 119 9.54 -15.16 -6.32
N ASP A 120 8.57 -15.94 -5.87
CA ASP A 120 8.01 -15.83 -4.50
C ASP A 120 9.09 -16.05 -3.43
N THR A 121 10.04 -16.95 -3.72
CA THR A 121 11.19 -17.21 -2.85
C THR A 121 12.06 -15.97 -2.65
N THR A 122 12.38 -15.25 -3.72
CA THR A 122 13.22 -14.05 -3.68
C THR A 122 12.43 -12.87 -3.10
N ALA A 123 11.14 -12.77 -3.39
CA ALA A 123 10.26 -11.76 -2.79
C ALA A 123 10.22 -11.88 -1.25
N ASN A 124 10.13 -13.11 -0.74
CA ASN A 124 10.17 -13.38 0.71
C ASN A 124 11.51 -13.01 1.33
N VAL A 125 12.63 -13.38 0.69
CA VAL A 125 13.98 -13.01 1.15
C VAL A 125 14.16 -11.49 1.16
N VAL A 126 13.63 -10.79 0.15
CA VAL A 126 13.65 -9.32 0.09
C VAL A 126 12.81 -8.72 1.21
N SER A 127 11.59 -9.21 1.44
CA SER A 127 10.75 -8.75 2.55
C SER A 127 11.42 -8.94 3.91
N GLU A 128 12.04 -10.10 4.15
CA GLU A 128 12.72 -10.37 5.42
C GLU A 128 13.92 -9.44 5.64
N ARG A 129 14.73 -9.21 4.61
CA ARG A 129 15.87 -8.28 4.67
C ARG A 129 15.41 -6.84 4.87
N LEU A 130 14.37 -6.41 4.14
CA LEU A 130 13.79 -5.08 4.31
C LEU A 130 13.23 -4.91 5.71
N SER A 131 12.56 -5.92 6.26
CA SER A 131 12.02 -5.89 7.61
C SER A 131 13.13 -5.74 8.66
N LYS A 132 14.25 -6.47 8.50
CA LYS A 132 15.43 -6.32 9.37
C LYS A 132 16.07 -4.94 9.25
N MET A 133 16.13 -4.37 8.05
CA MET A 133 16.71 -3.03 7.83
C MET A 133 15.83 -1.90 8.38
N LEU A 134 14.51 -2.03 8.28
CA LEU A 134 13.54 -1.02 8.68
C LEU A 134 13.14 -1.14 10.16
N GLY A 135 13.42 -2.28 10.81
CA GLY A 135 12.98 -2.56 12.18
C GLY A 135 11.46 -2.74 12.33
N LYS A 136 10.76 -2.95 11.20
CA LYS A 136 9.31 -3.07 11.06
C LYS A 136 8.97 -4.15 10.05
N GLN A 137 7.74 -4.65 10.04
CA GLN A 137 7.33 -5.65 9.05
C GLN A 137 7.13 -4.97 7.67
N ALA A 138 8.03 -5.21 6.72
CA ALA A 138 7.94 -4.59 5.39
C ALA A 138 6.91 -5.31 4.51
N ILE A 139 5.94 -4.57 3.97
CA ILE A 139 5.00 -5.03 2.94
C ILE A 139 5.53 -4.56 1.57
N PRO A 140 6.20 -5.42 0.78
CA PRO A 140 6.78 -5.03 -0.49
C PRO A 140 5.72 -4.92 -1.60
N HIS A 141 5.66 -3.75 -2.24
CA HIS A 141 4.89 -3.49 -3.46
C HIS A 141 5.84 -3.55 -4.65
N ILE A 142 5.86 -4.69 -5.36
CA ILE A 142 6.83 -4.94 -6.43
C ILE A 142 6.36 -4.28 -7.74
N ARG A 143 7.21 -3.42 -8.32
CA ARG A 143 7.03 -2.83 -9.65
C ARG A 143 8.15 -3.28 -10.58
N VAL A 144 7.79 -3.84 -11.73
CA VAL A 144 8.78 -4.23 -12.75
C VAL A 144 9.03 -3.06 -13.70
N LYS A 145 10.28 -2.58 -13.75
CA LYS A 145 10.73 -1.55 -14.70
C LYS A 145 11.98 -2.05 -15.45
N PRO A 146 11.85 -2.50 -16.70
CA PRO A 146 12.96 -3.01 -17.51
C PRO A 146 14.08 -1.98 -17.75
N GLU A 147 13.78 -0.69 -17.61
CA GLU A 147 14.73 0.43 -17.74
C GLU A 147 15.84 0.39 -16.68
N ILE A 148 15.61 -0.31 -15.57
CA ILE A 148 16.65 -0.57 -14.58
C ILE A 148 17.57 -1.64 -15.16
N LEU A 149 18.81 -1.27 -15.50
CA LEU A 149 19.84 -2.15 -16.07
C LEU A 149 20.25 -3.33 -15.14
N GLY A 150 19.69 -3.39 -13.94
CA GLY A 150 19.91 -4.42 -12.91
C GLY A 150 19.91 -3.82 -11.51
N GLY A 151 19.55 -4.62 -10.51
CA GLY A 151 19.48 -4.21 -9.10
C GLY A 151 18.07 -3.92 -8.59
N LEU A 152 17.99 -3.42 -7.36
CA LEU A 152 16.77 -3.23 -6.56
C LEU A 152 16.69 -1.76 -6.14
N ILE A 153 15.58 -1.08 -6.45
CA ILE A 153 15.28 0.25 -5.90
C ILE A 153 14.15 0.11 -4.92
N VAL A 154 14.37 0.52 -3.68
CA VAL A 154 13.43 0.38 -2.58
C VAL A 154 13.06 1.78 -2.11
N ARG A 155 11.78 2.10 -2.08
CA ARG A 155 11.28 3.36 -1.57
C ARG A 155 10.37 3.11 -0.38
N THR A 156 10.65 3.77 0.73
CA THR A 156 9.87 3.73 1.95
C THR A 156 9.58 5.16 2.39
N GLY A 157 8.32 5.60 2.29
CA GLY A 157 7.96 7.00 2.47
C GLY A 157 8.80 7.91 1.57
N ASP A 158 9.59 8.79 2.20
CA ASP A 158 10.51 9.72 1.50
C ASP A 158 11.92 9.16 1.27
N THR A 159 12.25 8.00 1.84
CA THR A 159 13.60 7.44 1.72
C THR A 159 13.70 6.50 0.52
N ILE A 160 14.68 6.74 -0.36
CA ILE A 160 14.96 5.90 -1.52
C ILE A 160 16.31 5.21 -1.34
N TYR A 161 16.28 3.89 -1.19
CA TYR A 161 17.44 3.02 -1.24
C TYR A 161 17.61 2.47 -2.67
N ASP A 162 18.52 3.08 -3.42
CA ASP A 162 18.78 2.72 -4.81
C ASP A 162 20.05 1.86 -4.91
N GLY A 163 19.83 0.56 -5.02
CA GLY A 163 20.86 -0.45 -5.27
C GLY A 163 21.05 -0.78 -6.76
N SER A 164 20.59 0.08 -7.67
CA SER A 164 20.68 -0.19 -9.11
C SER A 164 22.13 -0.15 -9.62
N VAL A 165 22.41 -1.00 -10.62
CA VAL A 165 23.70 -1.04 -11.34
C VAL A 165 24.00 0.32 -11.98
N ARG A 166 22.97 1.02 -12.45
CA ARG A 166 23.08 2.39 -12.98
C ARG A 166 23.74 3.33 -11.98
N ARG A 167 23.28 3.35 -10.72
CA ARG A 167 23.85 4.22 -9.68
C ARG A 167 25.31 3.87 -9.37
N ARG A 168 25.65 2.57 -9.34
CA ARG A 168 27.04 2.12 -9.14
C ARG A 168 27.96 2.58 -10.28
N LEU A 169 27.51 2.49 -11.53
CA LEU A 169 28.26 2.96 -12.70
C LEU A 169 28.41 4.49 -12.72
N GLU A 170 27.35 5.24 -12.39
CA GLU A 170 27.44 6.70 -12.26
C GLU A 170 28.41 7.12 -11.15
N GLY A 171 28.40 6.41 -10.01
CA GLY A 171 29.36 6.63 -8.93
C GLY A 171 30.80 6.39 -9.37
N LEU A 172 31.05 5.30 -10.09
CA LEU A 172 32.37 5.01 -10.65
C LEU A 172 32.81 6.07 -11.66
N ARG A 173 31.92 6.47 -12.59
CA ARG A 173 32.19 7.53 -13.56
C ARG A 173 32.58 8.84 -12.88
N ARG A 174 31.85 9.26 -11.84
CA ARG A 174 32.20 10.46 -11.07
C ARG A 174 33.57 10.34 -10.42
N ARG A 175 33.89 9.20 -9.80
CA ARG A 175 35.20 8.96 -9.19
C ARG A 175 36.33 8.96 -10.22
N LEU A 176 36.10 8.44 -11.42
CA LEU A 176 37.08 8.48 -12.50
C LEU A 176 37.29 9.88 -13.06
N LEU A 177 36.23 10.70 -13.15
CA LEU A 177 36.33 12.10 -13.58
C LEU A 177 37.00 13.01 -12.53
N THR A 178 36.87 12.69 -11.24
CA THR A 178 37.52 13.45 -10.16
C THR A 178 38.87 12.89 -9.74
N ALA A 179 39.24 11.69 -10.18
CA ALA A 179 40.57 11.14 -9.97
C ALA A 179 41.58 11.95 -10.80
N ARG A 180 42.44 12.73 -10.11
CA ARG A 180 43.65 13.28 -10.73
C ARG A 180 44.51 12.11 -11.15
N ILE A 181 44.71 11.95 -12.45
CA ILE A 181 45.75 11.07 -12.99
C ILE A 181 47.08 11.64 -12.48
N PRO A 182 47.89 10.89 -11.71
CA PRO A 182 49.26 11.29 -11.46
C PRO A 182 49.93 11.29 -12.84
N SER A 183 50.25 12.46 -13.36
CA SER A 183 51.18 12.59 -14.47
C SER A 183 52.53 12.09 -13.98
N GLY A 184 52.76 10.78 -14.15
CA GLY A 184 54.06 10.17 -13.97
C GLY A 184 55.05 10.89 -14.87
N GLN A 185 56.18 11.26 -14.28
CA GLN A 185 57.34 11.88 -14.93
C GLN A 185 57.59 11.23 -16.29
N VAL A 186 57.31 11.96 -17.35
CA VAL A 186 57.87 11.65 -18.67
C VAL A 186 59.36 11.90 -18.53
N GLY A 187 60.15 10.85 -18.66
CA GLY A 187 61.59 10.92 -18.55
C GLY A 187 62.17 11.90 -19.56
N GLU A 188 62.96 12.84 -19.05
CA GLU A 188 63.94 13.56 -19.84
C GLU A 188 65.31 12.94 -19.55
N VAL A 189 65.63 11.93 -20.37
CA VAL A 189 67.00 11.56 -20.69
C VAL A 189 67.44 12.48 -21.85
N ALA A 190 68.44 13.33 -21.61
CA ALA A 190 69.50 13.73 -22.53
C ALA A 190 70.03 15.15 -22.19
N GLY A 191 71.35 15.26 -22.00
CA GLY A 191 72.07 16.54 -21.98
C GLY A 191 73.21 16.56 -20.99
#